data_AF-A0A0W0G4Q3-F1
#
_entry.id   AF-A0A0W0G4Q3-F1
#
_cell.length_a   1.000
_cell.length_b   1.000
_cell.length_c   1.000
_cell.angle_alpha   90.00
_cell.angle_beta   90.00
_cell.angle_gamma   90.00
#
_symmetry.space_group_name_H-M   'P 1'
#
loop_
_entity.id
_entity.type
_entity.pdbx_description
1 polymer ?
#
loop_
_entity_poly.entity_id
_entity_poly.type
_entity_poly.pdbx_seq_one_letter_code
_entity_poly.pdbx_strand_id
1 'polypeptide(L)'
;MLNSFKRIKLSNFRPHQYRTIFQRPRYVRFEVGPGGGNPGNNKRPGGGFFDSRTWPMKVGLGLGGAGVVYYVAHLEQVPETGRYRFINVGPAMEAQLGEMTRQQTYQEFRGKIVPPDHPVSKHVRRVVTQILSASNLGVVKGLVPVVHSPFDDTWDPDASSDFSRSDPALGGQREWDVIVVNDKIVNAAATPGTIIVFTGILPVCKDETGLAAVLSHEIAHVVARHSAERLSSQAVAIAFMILLTASGLDMGISSFLHSLLVDLPNSRTQEREGMSMIISCMSFNSSSPSADIIGLRLMSKACYDPKGAPEMFSRLGELESKMSRLPEFMTTHPLSTSRVKYLEELLPQAYEVLAASPDCSRIRDQATAFRDLARIRAIGNPTDREEVW
;
A
#
# COMPACT_ATOMS: atom_id res chain seq x y z
N MET A 1 7.56 -43.95 82.58
CA MET A 1 7.65 -45.16 83.41
C MET A 1 6.46 -46.05 83.09
N LEU A 2 6.75 -47.32 82.75
CA LEU A 2 5.91 -48.52 82.94
C LEU A 2 4.61 -48.60 82.12
N ASN A 3 4.57 -49.47 81.10
CA ASN A 3 4.10 -50.88 81.16
C ASN A 3 2.59 -50.98 81.40
N SER A 4 1.79 -51.89 80.84
CA SER A 4 1.90 -52.98 79.87
C SER A 4 0.51 -53.66 79.87
N PHE A 5 0.31 -54.60 78.94
CA PHE A 5 -0.65 -55.72 78.97
C PHE A 5 -2.02 -55.61 78.28
N LYS A 6 -2.02 -56.27 77.11
CA LYS A 6 -3.04 -57.09 76.43
C LYS A 6 -4.05 -57.81 77.33
N ARG A 7 -5.26 -57.97 76.76
CA ARG A 7 -6.03 -59.21 76.40
C ARG A 7 -7.53 -58.93 76.66
N ILE A 8 -8.58 -59.49 76.05
CA ILE A 8 -8.90 -60.38 74.91
C ILE A 8 -10.45 -60.31 74.79
N LYS A 9 -10.98 -60.56 73.58
CA LYS A 9 -12.37 -60.73 73.10
C LYS A 9 -13.48 -61.21 74.07
N LEU A 10 -14.68 -60.64 73.87
CA LEU A 10 -16.02 -61.27 73.93
C LEU A 10 -16.92 -60.56 72.88
N SER A 11 -17.10 -61.09 71.67
CA SER A 11 -18.24 -61.93 71.20
C SER A 11 -19.65 -61.44 71.59
N ASN A 12 -20.33 -60.86 70.59
CA ASN A 12 -21.77 -60.86 70.27
C ASN A 12 -22.80 -60.70 71.41
N PHE A 13 -23.59 -59.61 71.37
CA PHE A 13 -25.07 -59.64 71.26
C PHE A 13 -25.73 -58.23 71.23
N ARG A 14 -26.44 -57.91 70.12
CA ARG A 14 -27.66 -57.08 69.89
C ARG A 14 -27.65 -55.57 70.24
N PRO A 15 -28.53 -54.68 69.68
CA PRO A 15 -29.77 -54.90 68.94
C PRO A 15 -29.95 -54.09 67.61
N HIS A 16 -31.07 -54.33 66.94
CA HIS A 16 -31.62 -53.57 65.82
C HIS A 16 -31.75 -52.07 66.10
N GLN A 17 -31.29 -51.24 65.16
CA GLN A 17 -31.90 -49.94 64.84
C GLN A 17 -31.99 -49.73 63.33
N TYR A 18 -33.01 -48.98 62.96
CA TYR A 18 -33.81 -49.03 61.74
C TYR A 18 -33.32 -48.13 60.59
N ARG A 19 -33.90 -48.41 59.40
CA ARG A 19 -34.09 -47.54 58.19
C ARG A 19 -32.87 -47.42 57.26
N THR A 20 -32.95 -47.65 55.95
CA THR A 20 -33.99 -47.40 54.92
C THR A 20 -33.79 -48.41 53.77
N ILE A 21 -34.79 -49.20 53.36
CA ILE A 21 -35.83 -48.93 52.34
C ILE A 21 -35.31 -48.87 50.88
N PHE A 22 -35.68 -49.91 50.14
CA PHE A 22 -35.70 -50.16 48.68
C PHE A 22 -34.42 -50.55 47.92
N GLN A 23 -34.11 -51.85 48.01
CA GLN A 23 -33.45 -52.60 46.95
C GLN A 23 -34.40 -52.85 45.75
N ARG A 24 -33.90 -52.45 44.57
CA ARG A 24 -34.02 -53.02 43.21
C ARG A 24 -35.34 -53.68 42.77
N PRO A 25 -36.00 -53.19 41.71
CA PRO A 25 -36.87 -54.05 40.92
C PRO A 25 -36.04 -55.10 40.17
N ARG A 26 -36.24 -56.37 40.53
CA ARG A 26 -35.98 -57.56 39.70
C ARG A 26 -36.72 -57.37 38.37
N TYR A 27 -35.99 -57.38 37.26
CA TYR A 27 -36.58 -57.67 35.96
C TYR A 27 -36.24 -59.09 35.55
N VAL A 28 -37.27 -59.75 35.04
CA VAL A 28 -37.38 -61.18 34.78
C VAL A 28 -36.58 -61.57 33.54
N ARG A 29 -35.90 -62.70 33.63
CA ARG A 29 -35.22 -63.42 32.56
C ARG A 29 -36.27 -63.92 31.55
N PHE A 30 -36.15 -63.52 30.28
CA PHE A 30 -36.75 -64.29 29.19
C PHE A 30 -35.71 -65.32 28.72
N GLU A 31 -35.93 -66.57 29.12
CA GLU A 31 -35.31 -67.72 28.45
C GLU A 31 -36.08 -67.98 27.15
N VAL A 32 -35.40 -67.80 26.02
CA VAL A 32 -35.68 -68.51 24.78
C VAL A 32 -34.40 -69.30 24.46
N GLY A 33 -34.58 -70.60 24.23
CA GLY A 33 -33.53 -71.63 24.20
C GLY A 33 -32.48 -71.54 23.09
N PRO A 34 -31.57 -72.54 23.03
CA PRO A 34 -30.17 -72.36 22.65
C PRO A 34 -29.92 -72.48 21.15
N GLY A 35 -29.06 -71.61 20.63
CA GLY A 35 -28.51 -71.70 19.27
C GLY A 35 -27.25 -70.86 19.17
N GLY A 36 -26.09 -71.51 19.09
CA GLY A 36 -24.77 -70.87 19.18
C GLY A 36 -24.38 -70.04 17.96
N GLY A 37 -23.34 -69.21 18.14
CA GLY A 37 -22.63 -68.59 17.02
C GLY A 37 -22.00 -67.23 17.35
N ASN A 38 -20.74 -67.26 17.79
CA ASN A 38 -19.61 -66.35 17.50
C ASN A 38 -19.86 -64.82 17.41
N PRO A 39 -19.10 -63.95 18.13
CA PRO A 39 -19.20 -62.50 17.96
C PRO A 39 -18.61 -62.07 16.61
N GLY A 40 -19.47 -61.98 15.61
CA GLY A 40 -19.19 -61.35 14.33
C GLY A 40 -19.03 -59.84 14.50
N ASN A 41 -17.78 -59.39 14.46
CA ASN A 41 -17.29 -58.19 13.78
C ASN A 41 -18.34 -57.09 13.47
N ASN A 42 -18.71 -56.31 14.48
CA ASN A 42 -19.61 -55.17 14.31
C ASN A 42 -18.81 -53.96 13.78
N LYS A 43 -18.40 -54.00 12.50
CA LYS A 43 -18.01 -52.80 11.76
C LYS A 43 -19.26 -51.92 11.63
N ARG A 44 -19.42 -50.94 12.52
CA ARG A 44 -20.41 -49.88 12.36
C ARG A 44 -20.12 -49.15 11.04
N PRO A 45 -21.03 -49.16 10.04
CA PRO A 45 -20.92 -48.26 8.91
C PRO A 45 -21.58 -46.94 9.33
N GLY A 46 -20.77 -45.97 9.72
CA GLY A 46 -21.32 -44.75 10.31
C GLY A 46 -20.31 -43.64 10.50
N GLY A 47 -19.48 -43.37 9.50
CA GLY A 47 -18.72 -42.13 9.41
C GLY A 47 -19.67 -40.97 9.12
N GLY A 48 -20.55 -40.65 10.07
CA GLY A 48 -21.46 -39.51 9.99
C GLY A 48 -20.69 -38.20 9.84
N PHE A 49 -21.35 -37.18 9.29
CA PHE A 49 -20.76 -35.85 9.07
C PHE A 49 -20.19 -35.22 10.36
N PHE A 50 -20.65 -35.67 11.53
CA PHE A 50 -20.29 -35.20 12.88
C PHE A 50 -19.39 -36.17 13.68
N ASP A 51 -18.70 -37.11 13.03
CA ASP A 51 -17.69 -37.91 13.71
C ASP A 51 -16.57 -37.01 14.27
N SER A 52 -16.49 -36.90 15.60
CA SER A 52 -15.63 -35.93 16.31
C SER A 52 -14.13 -36.08 15.99
N ARG A 53 -13.72 -37.25 15.48
CA ARG A 53 -12.33 -37.52 15.10
C ARG A 53 -11.98 -37.04 13.68
N THR A 54 -12.96 -37.00 12.78
CA THR A 54 -12.78 -36.54 11.38
C THR A 54 -13.36 -35.15 11.12
N TRP A 55 -14.21 -34.66 12.01
CA TRP A 55 -14.86 -33.35 11.90
C TRP A 55 -13.88 -32.18 11.82
N PRO A 56 -12.80 -32.08 12.66
CA PRO A 56 -11.82 -30.99 12.53
C PRO A 56 -11.12 -30.99 11.16
N MET A 57 -10.82 -32.18 10.63
CA MET A 57 -10.16 -32.33 9.33
C MET A 57 -11.10 -31.93 8.18
N LYS A 58 -12.39 -32.30 8.25
CA LYS A 58 -13.42 -31.89 7.26
C LYS A 58 -13.66 -30.38 7.29
N VAL A 59 -13.71 -29.77 8.48
CA VAL A 59 -13.82 -28.32 8.65
C VAL A 59 -12.58 -27.61 8.09
N GLY A 60 -11.37 -28.11 8.40
CA GLY A 60 -10.12 -27.57 7.84
C GLY A 60 -10.06 -27.65 6.32
N LEU A 61 -10.48 -28.77 5.72
CA LEU A 61 -10.61 -28.93 4.26
C LEU A 61 -11.64 -27.98 3.65
N GLY A 62 -12.78 -27.79 4.31
CA GLY A 62 -13.81 -26.84 3.87
C GLY A 62 -13.32 -25.38 3.91
N LEU A 63 -12.69 -24.98 5.01
CA LEU A 63 -12.11 -23.63 5.16
C LEU A 63 -10.95 -23.40 4.19
N GLY A 64 -10.06 -24.38 4.01
CA GLY A 64 -8.99 -24.32 3.03
C GLY A 64 -9.53 -24.19 1.61
N GLY A 65 -10.53 -24.97 1.24
CA GLY A 65 -11.20 -24.88 -0.07
C GLY A 65 -11.85 -23.52 -0.30
N ALA A 66 -12.60 -23.00 0.67
CA ALA A 66 -13.21 -21.67 0.60
C ALA A 66 -12.14 -20.56 0.49
N GLY A 67 -11.04 -20.67 1.22
CA GLY A 67 -9.91 -19.74 1.14
C GLY A 67 -9.25 -19.73 -0.24
N VAL A 68 -9.05 -20.89 -0.86
CA VAL A 68 -8.51 -20.98 -2.24
C VAL A 68 -9.48 -20.35 -3.24
N VAL A 69 -10.78 -20.64 -3.15
CA VAL A 69 -11.80 -20.03 -4.03
C VAL A 69 -11.81 -18.52 -3.87
N TYR A 70 -11.76 -18.02 -2.63
CA TYR A 70 -11.69 -16.58 -2.34
C TYR A 70 -10.43 -15.95 -2.93
N TYR A 71 -9.27 -16.58 -2.75
CA TYR A 71 -8.00 -16.08 -3.30
C TYR A 71 -8.06 -15.96 -4.83
N VAL A 72 -8.49 -17.03 -5.51
CA VAL A 72 -8.57 -17.06 -6.98
C VAL A 72 -9.61 -16.06 -7.51
N ALA A 73 -10.74 -15.87 -6.83
CA ALA A 73 -11.77 -14.92 -7.22
C ALA A 73 -11.33 -13.44 -7.14
N HIS A 74 -10.24 -13.15 -6.41
CA HIS A 74 -9.68 -11.81 -6.25
C HIS A 74 -8.32 -11.66 -6.94
N LEU A 75 -7.96 -12.58 -7.84
CA LEU A 75 -6.80 -12.43 -8.70
C LEU A 75 -7.13 -11.50 -9.87
N GLU A 76 -6.36 -10.42 -9.98
CA GLU A 76 -6.37 -9.48 -11.09
C GLU A 76 -5.07 -9.60 -11.88
N GLN A 77 -5.13 -9.39 -13.19
CA GLN A 77 -3.93 -9.31 -14.02
C GLN A 77 -3.46 -7.86 -14.15
N VAL A 78 -2.17 -7.62 -13.96
CA VAL A 78 -1.55 -6.29 -14.19
C VAL A 78 -1.47 -6.04 -15.70
N PRO A 79 -2.07 -4.98 -16.24
CA PRO A 79 -2.08 -4.73 -17.69
C PRO A 79 -0.69 -4.62 -18.32
N GLU A 80 0.27 -4.06 -17.60
CA GLU A 80 1.60 -3.74 -18.13
C GLU A 80 2.58 -4.91 -18.13
N THR A 81 2.46 -5.80 -17.14
CA THR A 81 3.43 -6.90 -16.95
C THR A 81 2.81 -8.28 -17.16
N GLY A 82 1.48 -8.37 -17.26
CA GLY A 82 0.75 -9.63 -17.34
C GLY A 82 0.78 -10.47 -16.05
N ARG A 83 1.39 -9.96 -14.97
CA ARG A 83 1.51 -10.64 -13.67
C ARG A 83 0.16 -10.70 -12.97
N TYR A 84 -0.19 -11.85 -12.39
CA TYR A 84 -1.33 -11.95 -11.50
C TYR A 84 -1.00 -11.40 -10.11
N ARG A 85 -1.96 -10.67 -9.54
CA ARG A 85 -1.89 -10.12 -8.19
C ARG A 85 -3.21 -10.32 -7.47
N PHE A 86 -3.14 -10.48 -6.16
CA PHE A 86 -4.31 -10.61 -5.31
C PHE A 86 -4.67 -9.22 -4.74
N ILE A 87 -5.89 -8.77 -5.01
CA ILE A 87 -6.42 -7.51 -4.45
C ILE A 87 -7.77 -7.79 -3.80
N ASN A 88 -7.83 -7.66 -2.47
CA ASN A 88 -9.09 -7.70 -1.71
C ASN A 88 -9.50 -6.33 -1.16
N VAL A 89 -8.60 -5.34 -1.22
CA VAL A 89 -8.87 -3.97 -0.77
C VAL A 89 -9.70 -3.25 -1.84
N GLY A 90 -10.90 -2.81 -1.46
CA GLY A 90 -11.79 -2.06 -2.33
C GLY A 90 -11.46 -0.56 -2.42
N PRO A 91 -11.98 0.17 -3.42
CA PRO A 91 -11.72 1.60 -3.61
C PRO A 91 -12.10 2.48 -2.40
N ALA A 92 -13.16 2.12 -1.67
CA ALA A 92 -13.59 2.85 -0.47
C ALA A 92 -12.56 2.74 0.67
N MET A 93 -11.96 1.55 0.84
CA MET A 93 -10.92 1.33 1.85
C MET A 93 -9.61 2.02 1.45
N GLU A 94 -9.28 2.06 0.15
CA GLU A 94 -8.15 2.84 -0.37
C GLU A 94 -8.32 4.34 -0.11
N ALA A 95 -9.52 4.88 -0.37
CA ALA A 95 -9.83 6.29 -0.09
C ALA A 95 -9.74 6.60 1.41
N GLN A 96 -10.23 5.70 2.27
CA GLN A 96 -10.11 5.84 3.73
C GLN A 96 -8.63 5.83 4.16
N LEU A 97 -7.80 4.96 3.59
CA LEU A 97 -6.37 4.93 3.87
C LEU A 97 -5.66 6.22 3.43
N GLY A 98 -6.05 6.76 2.27
CA GLY A 98 -5.56 8.05 1.79
C GLY A 98 -5.87 9.19 2.78
N GLU A 99 -7.11 9.25 3.26
CA GLU A 99 -7.54 10.26 4.24
C GLU A 99 -6.87 10.08 5.62
N MET A 100 -6.72 8.85 6.11
CA MET A 100 -5.98 8.59 7.35
C MET A 100 -4.53 9.05 7.23
N THR A 101 -3.87 8.72 6.10
CA THR A 101 -2.48 9.15 5.86
C THR A 101 -2.38 10.67 5.83
N ARG A 102 -3.30 11.33 5.12
CA ARG A 102 -3.40 12.79 5.05
C ARG A 102 -3.48 13.40 6.44
N GLN A 103 -4.44 12.98 7.26
CA GLN A 103 -4.66 13.52 8.61
C GLN A 103 -3.42 13.33 9.49
N GLN A 104 -2.82 12.14 9.42
CA GLN A 104 -1.62 11.82 10.17
C GLN A 104 -0.41 12.66 9.73
N THR A 105 -0.22 12.90 8.43
CA THR A 105 0.81 13.83 7.93
C THR A 105 0.59 15.24 8.47
N TYR A 106 -0.65 15.73 8.47
CA TYR A 106 -0.97 17.04 9.05
C TYR A 106 -0.71 17.09 10.57
N GLN A 107 -0.95 16.00 11.29
CA GLN A 107 -0.69 15.93 12.73
C GLN A 107 0.81 15.90 13.03
N GLU A 108 1.56 15.04 12.35
CA GLU A 108 2.99 14.85 12.57
C GLU A 108 3.83 16.06 12.12
N PHE A 109 3.47 16.66 10.99
CA PHE A 109 4.24 17.73 10.35
C PHE A 109 3.57 19.11 10.44
N ARG A 110 2.59 19.31 11.33
CA ARG A 110 1.79 20.55 11.45
C ARG A 110 2.60 21.87 11.37
N GLY A 111 3.80 21.89 11.95
CA GLY A 111 4.69 23.07 11.97
C GLY A 111 5.74 23.12 10.85
N LYS A 112 5.82 22.09 10.01
CA LYS A 112 6.78 21.98 8.89
C LYS A 112 6.10 22.02 7.52
N ILE A 113 4.77 21.95 7.45
CA ILE A 113 4.05 22.02 6.19
C ILE A 113 4.20 23.41 5.59
N VAL A 114 4.68 23.44 4.35
CA VAL A 114 4.88 24.66 3.59
C VAL A 114 3.54 25.13 3.03
N PRO A 115 3.17 26.42 3.18
CA PRO A 115 1.94 26.95 2.62
C PRO A 115 1.84 26.75 1.10
N PRO A 116 0.64 26.62 0.52
CA PRO A 116 0.45 26.47 -0.93
C PRO A 116 1.06 27.63 -1.74
N ASP A 117 1.10 28.83 -1.18
CA ASP A 117 1.58 30.03 -1.88
C ASP A 117 3.11 30.14 -1.99
N HIS A 118 3.85 29.32 -1.24
CA HIS A 118 5.30 29.33 -1.25
C HIS A 118 5.86 28.90 -2.62
N PRO A 119 6.97 29.50 -3.11
CA PRO A 119 7.52 29.18 -4.44
C PRO A 119 7.81 27.69 -4.64
N VAL A 120 8.34 27.00 -3.61
CA VAL A 120 8.58 25.54 -3.66
C VAL A 120 7.28 24.76 -3.76
N SER A 121 6.24 25.14 -3.00
CA SER A 121 4.92 24.50 -3.07
C SER A 121 4.27 24.70 -4.43
N LYS A 122 4.32 25.93 -4.98
CA LYS A 122 3.81 26.24 -6.32
C LYS A 122 4.53 25.42 -7.39
N HIS A 123 5.85 25.29 -7.27
CA HIS A 123 6.66 24.51 -8.20
C HIS A 123 6.29 23.02 -8.18
N VAL A 124 6.28 22.39 -7.00
CA VAL A 124 5.88 20.98 -6.86
C VAL A 124 4.45 20.76 -7.36
N ARG A 125 3.51 21.63 -6.96
CA ARG A 125 2.12 21.57 -7.41
C ARG A 125 1.97 21.67 -8.93
N ARG A 126 2.76 22.53 -9.58
CA ARG A 126 2.76 22.67 -11.05
C ARG A 126 3.18 21.36 -11.73
N VAL A 127 4.28 20.76 -11.29
CA VAL A 127 4.78 19.49 -11.84
C VAL A 127 3.76 18.37 -11.64
N VAL A 128 3.17 18.26 -10.44
CA VAL A 128 2.09 17.30 -10.16
C VAL A 128 0.89 17.53 -11.09
N THR A 129 0.42 18.77 -11.22
CA THR A 129 -0.72 19.10 -12.10
C THR A 129 -0.45 18.68 -13.53
N GLN A 130 0.76 18.92 -14.05
CA GLN A 130 1.14 18.54 -15.41
C GLN A 130 1.15 17.02 -15.60
N ILE A 131 1.62 16.25 -14.62
CA ILE A 131 1.58 14.78 -14.66
C ILE A 131 0.14 14.26 -14.63
N LEU A 132 -0.69 14.81 -13.74
CA LEU A 132 -2.07 14.39 -13.56
C LEU A 132 -2.94 14.73 -14.79
N SER A 133 -2.78 15.93 -15.35
CA SER A 133 -3.56 16.36 -16.52
C SER A 133 -3.18 15.58 -17.77
N ALA A 134 -1.88 15.37 -18.02
CA ALA A 134 -1.40 14.64 -19.18
C ALA A 134 -1.82 13.16 -19.21
N SER A 135 -2.14 12.59 -18.03
CA SER A 135 -2.56 11.20 -17.90
C SER A 135 -4.02 11.03 -17.46
N ASN A 136 -4.79 12.12 -17.42
CA ASN A 136 -6.21 12.12 -17.06
C ASN A 136 -6.49 11.48 -15.68
N LEU A 137 -5.63 11.78 -14.70
CA LEU A 137 -5.64 11.19 -13.36
C LEU A 137 -6.36 12.04 -12.30
N GLY A 138 -6.87 13.21 -12.68
CA GLY A 138 -7.64 14.12 -11.83
C GLY A 138 -6.99 15.50 -11.66
N VAL A 139 -7.44 16.24 -10.65
CA VAL A 139 -7.06 17.65 -10.41
C VAL A 139 -6.50 17.87 -9.01
N VAL A 140 -5.61 18.84 -8.85
CA VAL A 140 -5.03 19.19 -7.54
C VAL A 140 -5.96 20.15 -6.77
N LYS A 141 -6.24 19.86 -5.50
CA LYS A 141 -7.08 20.69 -4.63
C LYS A 141 -6.54 22.12 -4.50
N GLY A 142 -7.43 23.08 -4.68
CA GLY A 142 -7.13 24.52 -4.59
C GLY A 142 -6.40 25.09 -5.81
N LEU A 143 -6.16 24.29 -6.86
CA LEU A 143 -5.72 24.76 -8.16
C LEU A 143 -6.86 24.51 -9.14
N VAL A 144 -7.55 25.56 -9.54
CA VAL A 144 -8.34 25.51 -10.78
C VAL A 144 -7.34 25.19 -11.91
N PRO A 145 -7.62 24.28 -12.85
CA PRO A 145 -6.74 24.02 -13.98
C PRO A 145 -6.64 25.29 -14.81
N VAL A 146 -5.63 26.09 -14.51
CA VAL A 146 -5.26 27.22 -15.32
C VAL A 146 -4.50 26.62 -16.51
N VAL A 147 -5.24 26.33 -17.59
CA VAL A 147 -4.65 26.20 -18.91
C VAL A 147 -4.19 27.60 -19.31
N HIS A 148 -3.08 28.06 -18.74
CA HIS A 148 -2.37 29.22 -19.28
C HIS A 148 -1.57 28.74 -20.48
N SER A 149 -2.07 29.09 -21.66
CA SER A 149 -1.18 29.45 -22.75
C SER A 149 -0.17 30.47 -22.19
N PRO A 150 1.15 30.33 -22.43
CA PRO A 150 2.15 31.24 -21.85
C PRO A 150 2.02 32.72 -22.28
N PHE A 151 1.07 33.06 -23.16
CA PHE A 151 0.83 34.40 -23.69
C PHE A 151 -0.66 34.62 -24.02
N ASP A 152 -1.54 34.67 -23.02
CA ASP A 152 -2.88 35.23 -23.22
C ASP A 152 -2.94 36.62 -22.56
N ASP A 153 -2.32 37.60 -23.22
CA ASP A 153 -2.37 39.02 -22.87
C ASP A 153 -3.65 39.70 -23.40
N THR A 154 -4.75 38.95 -23.53
CA THR A 154 -6.03 39.53 -23.92
C THR A 154 -6.75 40.00 -22.66
N TRP A 155 -6.47 41.23 -22.24
CA TRP A 155 -7.29 41.94 -21.23
C TRP A 155 -8.68 42.18 -21.83
N ASP A 156 -9.62 41.26 -21.54
CA ASP A 156 -11.04 41.46 -21.79
C ASP A 156 -11.69 42.00 -20.51
N PRO A 157 -12.01 43.31 -20.43
CA PRO A 157 -12.65 43.91 -19.26
C PRO A 157 -14.10 43.45 -19.05
N ASP A 158 -14.69 42.74 -20.03
CA ASP A 158 -16.05 42.22 -19.99
C ASP A 158 -16.10 40.69 -19.84
N ALA A 159 -14.96 40.02 -19.61
CA ALA A 159 -14.91 38.62 -19.19
C ALA A 159 -15.44 38.48 -17.76
N SER A 160 -16.75 38.66 -17.61
CA SER A 160 -17.48 38.34 -16.41
C SER A 160 -17.14 36.90 -16.01
N SER A 161 -16.71 36.79 -14.77
CA SER A 161 -16.33 35.59 -14.05
C SER A 161 -17.43 34.53 -14.09
N ASP A 162 -17.56 33.79 -15.18
CA ASP A 162 -18.37 32.57 -15.21
C ASP A 162 -17.53 31.39 -14.69
N PHE A 163 -17.24 31.44 -13.39
CA PHE A 163 -16.46 30.46 -12.63
C PHE A 163 -17.22 29.13 -12.37
N SER A 164 -18.21 28.80 -13.21
CA SER A 164 -19.09 27.63 -12.99
C SER A 164 -19.22 26.69 -14.20
N ARG A 165 -18.25 26.67 -15.11
CA ARG A 165 -18.10 25.55 -16.05
C ARG A 165 -16.99 24.62 -15.61
N SER A 166 -17.32 23.77 -14.64
CA SER A 166 -16.75 22.44 -14.55
C SER A 166 -17.16 21.68 -15.82
N ASP A 167 -16.33 21.72 -16.86
CA ASP A 167 -16.55 20.92 -18.05
C ASP A 167 -16.36 19.43 -17.66
N PRO A 168 -17.42 18.59 -17.63
CA PRO A 168 -17.35 17.24 -17.06
C PRO A 168 -16.57 16.23 -17.94
N ALA A 169 -15.94 16.69 -19.03
CA ALA A 169 -15.41 15.84 -20.09
C ALA A 169 -13.91 15.53 -19.98
N LEU A 170 -13.15 16.16 -19.08
CA LEU A 170 -11.76 15.78 -18.77
C LEU A 170 -11.77 14.82 -17.57
N GLY A 171 -11.45 13.57 -17.83
CA GLY A 171 -11.69 12.46 -16.91
C GLY A 171 -10.95 12.49 -15.57
N GLY A 172 -11.54 11.71 -14.67
CA GLY A 172 -11.08 11.47 -13.32
C GLY A 172 -11.66 12.45 -12.32
N GLN A 173 -12.84 12.13 -11.75
CA GLN A 173 -13.47 12.81 -10.60
C GLN A 173 -12.64 12.68 -9.29
N ARG A 174 -11.30 12.66 -9.37
CA ARG A 174 -10.40 12.42 -8.25
C ARG A 174 -9.63 13.70 -7.95
N GLU A 175 -9.83 14.20 -6.75
CA GLU A 175 -9.08 15.33 -6.24
C GLU A 175 -7.82 14.85 -5.51
N TRP A 176 -6.69 15.45 -5.84
CA TRP A 176 -5.38 15.18 -5.23
C TRP A 176 -4.98 16.35 -4.35
N ASP A 177 -4.52 16.08 -3.14
CA ASP A 177 -3.84 17.11 -2.34
C ASP A 177 -2.33 16.93 -2.38
N VAL A 178 -1.63 18.06 -2.45
CA VAL A 178 -0.16 18.09 -2.50
C VAL A 178 0.33 18.78 -1.23
N ILE A 179 0.95 17.99 -0.38
CA ILE A 179 1.52 18.41 0.91
C ILE A 179 3.04 18.47 0.75
N VAL A 180 3.60 19.67 0.88
CA VAL A 180 5.05 19.87 0.89
C VAL A 180 5.50 20.06 2.32
N VAL A 181 6.44 19.22 2.77
CA VAL A 181 6.96 19.22 4.13
C VAL A 181 8.40 19.75 4.11
N ASN A 182 8.65 20.81 4.86
CA ASN A 182 9.98 21.37 5.07
C ASN A 182 10.77 20.50 6.06
N ASP A 183 11.40 19.45 5.54
CA ASP A 183 12.30 18.57 6.28
C ASP A 183 13.52 18.22 5.41
N LYS A 184 14.63 17.85 6.08
CA LYS A 184 15.86 17.38 5.43
C LYS A 184 15.77 15.90 5.02
N ILE A 185 14.69 15.22 5.39
CA ILE A 185 14.40 13.85 4.98
C ILE A 185 14.33 13.79 3.45
N VAL A 186 15.11 12.87 2.88
CA VAL A 186 15.14 12.58 1.44
C VAL A 186 14.05 11.55 1.18
N ASN A 187 12.81 12.01 0.92
CA ASN A 187 11.68 11.15 0.64
C ASN A 187 10.57 11.86 -0.17
N ALA A 188 9.72 11.07 -0.82
CA ALA A 188 8.44 11.45 -1.41
C ALA A 188 7.52 10.23 -1.34
N ALA A 189 6.21 10.44 -1.19
CA ALA A 189 5.24 9.36 -1.13
C ALA A 189 3.92 9.78 -1.75
N ALA A 190 3.20 8.84 -2.34
CA ALA A 190 1.84 9.08 -2.81
C ALA A 190 0.86 8.02 -2.28
N THR A 191 -0.31 8.51 -1.92
CA THR A 191 -1.46 7.74 -1.44
C THR A 191 -2.66 8.08 -2.32
N PRO A 192 -3.72 7.26 -2.32
CA PRO A 192 -4.96 7.61 -3.01
C PRO A 192 -5.46 9.01 -2.59
N GLY A 193 -5.32 10.00 -3.48
CA GLY A 193 -5.76 11.37 -3.26
C GLY A 193 -4.80 12.29 -2.48
N THR A 194 -3.62 11.84 -2.05
CA THR A 194 -2.63 12.71 -1.39
C THR A 194 -1.21 12.40 -1.84
N ILE A 195 -0.43 13.43 -2.17
CA ILE A 195 0.99 13.36 -2.50
C ILE A 195 1.77 14.16 -1.46
N ILE A 196 2.80 13.55 -0.90
CA ILE A 196 3.65 14.11 0.16
C ILE A 196 5.06 14.24 -0.40
N VAL A 197 5.62 15.45 -0.33
CA VAL A 197 6.98 15.73 -0.83
C VAL A 197 7.79 16.38 0.28
N PHE A 198 8.92 15.77 0.63
CA PHE A 198 9.85 16.34 1.60
C PHE A 198 10.90 17.19 0.87
N THR A 199 11.16 18.41 1.35
CA THR A 199 12.12 19.32 0.71
C THR A 199 13.53 18.75 0.57
N GLY A 200 13.90 17.75 1.39
CA GLY A 200 15.18 17.06 1.31
C GLY A 200 15.41 16.27 0.02
N ILE A 201 14.36 15.89 -0.74
CA ILE A 201 14.52 15.22 -2.04
C ILE A 201 14.90 16.20 -3.17
N LEU A 202 14.58 17.48 -3.03
CA LEU A 202 14.73 18.48 -4.11
C LEU A 202 16.19 18.67 -4.56
N PRO A 203 17.20 18.72 -3.66
CA PRO A 203 18.61 18.80 -4.08
C PRO A 203 19.07 17.58 -4.89
N VAL A 204 18.48 16.40 -4.67
CA VAL A 204 18.80 15.18 -5.44
C VAL A 204 18.18 15.23 -6.83
N CYS A 205 16.99 15.81 -6.94
CA CYS A 205 16.27 15.99 -8.21
C CYS A 205 17.04 16.90 -9.18
N LYS A 206 17.74 17.93 -8.66
CA LYS A 206 18.45 19.01 -9.40
C LYS A 206 17.53 19.93 -10.23
N ASP A 207 16.66 19.35 -11.05
CA ASP A 207 15.81 20.05 -12.01
C ASP A 207 14.36 19.53 -12.02
N GLU A 208 13.49 20.16 -12.81
CA GLU A 208 12.09 19.77 -12.96
C GLU A 208 11.95 18.34 -13.49
N THR A 209 12.84 17.90 -14.38
CA THR A 209 12.84 16.54 -14.93
C THR A 209 13.11 15.51 -13.84
N GLY A 210 14.09 15.74 -12.96
CA GLY A 210 14.36 14.86 -11.83
C GLY A 210 13.20 14.83 -10.83
N LEU A 211 12.56 15.99 -10.57
CA LEU A 211 11.38 16.05 -9.72
C LEU A 211 10.19 15.30 -10.34
N ALA A 212 9.97 15.46 -11.65
CA ALA A 212 8.94 14.77 -12.39
C ALA A 212 9.16 13.25 -12.40
N ALA A 213 10.42 12.78 -12.47
CA ALA A 213 10.74 11.36 -12.38
C ALA A 213 10.31 10.77 -11.03
N VAL A 214 10.62 11.44 -9.91
CA VAL A 214 10.19 11.02 -8.57
C VAL A 214 8.68 11.02 -8.45
N LEU A 215 8.03 12.13 -8.79
CA LEU A 215 6.59 12.27 -8.64
C LEU A 215 5.82 11.30 -9.54
N SER A 216 6.30 11.06 -10.76
CA SER A 216 5.70 10.07 -11.66
C SER A 216 5.86 8.65 -11.14
N HIS A 217 6.98 8.34 -10.49
CA HIS A 217 7.18 7.05 -9.81
C HIS A 217 6.18 6.87 -8.65
N GLU A 218 6.05 7.87 -7.79
CA GLU A 218 5.11 7.82 -6.66
C GLU A 218 3.65 7.72 -7.14
N ILE A 219 3.26 8.52 -8.14
CA ILE A 219 1.92 8.44 -8.73
C ILE A 219 1.70 7.07 -9.39
N ALA A 220 2.72 6.49 -10.01
CA ALA A 220 2.65 5.15 -10.58
C ALA A 220 2.37 4.08 -9.52
N HIS A 221 2.88 4.21 -8.29
CA HIS A 221 2.52 3.30 -7.19
C HIS A 221 1.02 3.34 -6.87
N VAL A 222 0.41 4.52 -6.90
CA VAL A 222 -1.04 4.69 -6.66
C VAL A 222 -1.86 4.17 -7.84
N VAL A 223 -1.47 4.52 -9.08
CA VAL A 223 -2.14 4.03 -10.30
C VAL A 223 -2.06 2.50 -10.39
N ALA A 224 -0.92 1.93 -10.04
CA ALA A 224 -0.72 0.49 -10.00
C ALA A 224 -1.35 -0.17 -8.76
N ARG A 225 -1.97 0.57 -7.82
CA ARG A 225 -2.59 0.03 -6.60
C ARG A 225 -1.66 -0.88 -5.80
N HIS A 226 -0.36 -0.55 -5.75
CA HIS A 226 0.64 -1.38 -5.03
C HIS A 226 0.37 -1.43 -3.51
N SER A 227 -0.09 -0.32 -2.92
CA SER A 227 -0.49 -0.28 -1.51
C SER A 227 -1.64 -1.24 -1.21
N ALA A 228 -2.62 -1.33 -2.10
CA ALA A 228 -3.75 -2.25 -1.99
C ALA A 228 -3.31 -3.70 -2.12
N GLU A 229 -2.43 -4.01 -3.08
CA GLU A 229 -1.84 -5.35 -3.23
C GLU A 229 -1.07 -5.77 -1.97
N ARG A 230 -0.27 -4.87 -1.37
CA ARG A 230 0.45 -5.17 -0.13
C ARG A 230 -0.50 -5.41 1.03
N LEU A 231 -1.48 -4.53 1.26
CA LEU A 231 -2.45 -4.73 2.34
C LEU A 231 -3.23 -6.02 2.17
N SER A 232 -3.57 -6.37 0.92
CA SER A 232 -4.26 -7.62 0.59
C SER A 232 -3.39 -8.85 0.94
N SER A 233 -2.14 -8.86 0.50
CA SER A 233 -1.19 -9.94 0.82
C SER A 233 -0.87 -10.04 2.32
N GLN A 234 -0.75 -8.91 3.02
CA GLN A 234 -0.57 -8.89 4.47
C GLN A 234 -1.78 -9.45 5.20
N ALA A 235 -3.01 -9.11 4.77
CA ALA A 235 -4.23 -9.66 5.34
C ALA A 235 -4.30 -11.19 5.17
N VAL A 236 -3.89 -11.71 4.00
CA VAL A 236 -3.79 -13.16 3.76
C VAL A 236 -2.74 -13.80 4.67
N ALA A 237 -1.57 -13.17 4.83
CA ALA A 237 -0.54 -13.66 5.74
C ALA A 237 -1.04 -13.72 7.18
N ILE A 238 -1.70 -12.67 7.68
CA ILE A 238 -2.29 -12.63 9.02
C ILE A 238 -3.36 -13.72 9.17
N ALA A 239 -4.26 -13.87 8.20
CA ALA A 239 -5.29 -14.91 8.21
C ALA A 239 -4.68 -16.32 8.26
N PHE A 240 -3.60 -16.56 7.50
CA PHE A 240 -2.85 -17.81 7.52
C PHE A 240 -2.19 -18.05 8.89
N MET A 241 -1.62 -17.02 9.50
CA MET A 241 -1.01 -17.10 10.84
C MET A 241 -2.04 -17.42 11.93
N ILE A 242 -3.24 -16.82 11.85
CA ILE A 242 -4.36 -17.15 12.74
C ILE A 242 -4.76 -18.62 12.56
N LEU A 243 -4.86 -19.11 11.33
CA LEU A 243 -5.21 -20.49 11.04
C LEU A 243 -4.16 -21.48 11.59
N LEU A 244 -2.87 -21.19 11.42
CA LEU A 244 -1.78 -21.99 11.97
C LEU A 244 -1.85 -22.06 13.50
N THR A 245 -2.04 -20.91 14.15
CA THR A 245 -2.17 -20.82 15.61
C THR A 245 -3.39 -21.63 16.10
N ALA A 246 -4.54 -21.49 15.44
CA ALA A 246 -5.76 -22.24 15.77
C ALA A 246 -5.62 -23.76 15.57
N SER A 247 -4.76 -24.20 14.64
CA SER A 247 -4.46 -25.61 14.40
C SER A 247 -3.48 -26.23 15.41
N GLY A 248 -2.94 -25.43 16.35
CA GLY A 248 -1.94 -25.88 17.32
C GLY A 248 -0.52 -25.99 16.77
N LEU A 249 -0.29 -25.55 15.53
CA LEU A 249 1.02 -25.46 14.88
C LEU A 249 1.69 -24.10 15.19
N ASP A 250 1.71 -23.73 16.47
CA ASP A 250 2.27 -22.46 16.92
C ASP A 250 3.80 -22.52 16.95
N MET A 251 4.45 -22.02 15.90
CA MET A 251 5.91 -21.87 15.83
C MET A 251 6.40 -20.57 16.50
N GLY A 252 5.79 -20.14 17.61
CA GLY A 252 6.10 -18.84 18.25
C GLY A 252 5.45 -17.64 17.55
N ILE A 253 4.32 -17.87 16.87
CA ILE A 253 3.56 -16.92 16.08
C ILE A 253 2.57 -16.14 16.97
N SER A 254 2.09 -16.78 18.04
CA SER A 254 1.14 -16.22 19.00
C SER A 254 1.62 -14.94 19.69
N SER A 255 2.91 -14.81 19.98
CA SER A 255 3.50 -13.61 20.60
C SER A 255 3.50 -12.39 19.66
N PHE A 256 3.80 -12.60 18.38
CA PHE A 256 3.71 -11.57 17.34
C PHE A 256 2.25 -11.11 17.12
N LEU A 257 1.31 -12.06 17.08
CA LEU A 257 -0.11 -11.77 16.91
C LEU A 257 -0.70 -11.04 18.14
N HIS A 258 -0.25 -11.40 19.35
CA HIS A 258 -0.67 -10.73 20.59
C HIS A 258 -0.19 -9.28 20.65
N SER A 259 1.06 -9.01 20.27
CA SER A 259 1.56 -7.62 20.15
C SER A 259 0.75 -6.82 19.13
N LEU A 260 0.44 -7.42 17.97
CA LEU A 260 -0.36 -6.78 16.92
C LEU A 260 -1.86 -6.63 17.24
N LEU A 261 -2.40 -7.25 18.29
CA LEU A 261 -3.83 -7.16 18.64
C LEU A 261 -4.07 -6.40 19.96
N VAL A 262 -3.13 -6.50 20.91
CA VAL A 262 -3.28 -5.93 22.27
C VAL A 262 -2.65 -4.54 22.37
N ASP A 263 -1.57 -4.27 21.64
CA ASP A 263 -0.89 -2.98 21.73
C ASP A 263 -1.58 -1.85 20.95
N LEU A 264 -2.63 -2.13 20.17
CA LEU A 264 -3.19 -1.23 19.15
C LEU A 264 -3.96 0.03 19.58
N PRO A 265 -4.49 0.23 20.81
CA PRO A 265 -5.42 1.35 20.98
C PRO A 265 -4.84 2.64 21.57
N ASN A 266 -3.58 2.76 22.05
CA ASN A 266 -3.29 3.96 22.87
C ASN A 266 -1.84 4.46 23.11
N SER A 267 -0.86 4.22 22.23
CA SER A 267 0.49 4.81 22.41
C SER A 267 0.84 5.87 21.36
N ARG A 268 1.39 7.00 21.80
CA ARG A 268 1.89 8.09 20.92
C ARG A 268 3.11 7.67 20.08
N THR A 269 3.81 6.60 20.45
CA THR A 269 4.87 6.00 19.59
C THR A 269 4.29 5.35 18.34
N GLN A 270 3.03 4.91 18.42
CA GLN A 270 2.32 4.20 17.37
C GLN A 270 1.83 5.10 16.23
N GLU A 271 1.66 6.41 16.46
CA GLU A 271 1.40 7.37 15.38
C GLU A 271 2.61 7.48 14.43
N ARG A 272 3.83 7.39 14.95
CA ARG A 272 5.04 7.37 14.11
C ARG A 272 5.26 6.02 13.45
N GLU A 273 5.01 4.93 14.18
CA GLU A 273 5.10 3.56 13.65
C GLU A 273 3.99 3.25 12.64
N GLY A 274 2.81 3.83 12.81
CA GLY A 274 1.68 3.75 11.88
C GLY A 274 1.97 4.47 10.57
N MET A 275 2.60 5.66 10.63
CA MET A 275 3.06 6.38 9.42
C MET A 275 4.19 5.61 8.76
N SER A 276 5.16 5.13 9.54
CA SER A 276 6.25 4.27 9.06
C SER A 276 5.71 2.99 8.41
N MET A 277 4.66 2.40 8.97
CA MET A 277 3.96 1.25 8.41
C MET A 277 3.19 1.62 7.14
N ILE A 278 2.50 2.75 7.07
CA ILE A 278 1.78 3.22 5.88
C ILE A 278 2.75 3.53 4.73
N ILE A 279 3.80 4.30 5.02
CA ILE A 279 4.89 4.65 4.08
C ILE A 279 5.61 3.38 3.65
N SER A 280 5.98 2.50 4.60
CA SER A 280 6.51 1.18 4.26
C SER A 280 5.53 0.45 3.37
N CYS A 281 4.23 0.44 3.70
CA CYS A 281 3.20 -0.28 2.95
C CYS A 281 3.03 0.19 1.51
N MET A 282 3.32 1.45 1.23
CA MET A 282 3.39 2.00 -0.14
C MET A 282 4.60 1.51 -0.92
N SER A 283 5.62 1.07 -0.19
CA SER A 283 6.97 0.76 -0.66
C SER A 283 7.27 -0.73 -0.80
N PHE A 284 6.30 -1.62 -0.53
CA PHE A 284 6.53 -3.05 -0.76
C PHE A 284 6.60 -3.32 -2.25
N ASN A 285 7.68 -3.98 -2.65
CA ASN A 285 7.96 -4.34 -4.03
C ASN A 285 8.32 -3.12 -4.90
N SER A 286 9.15 -2.24 -4.38
CA SER A 286 9.83 -1.16 -5.10
C SER A 286 10.90 -1.64 -6.12
N SER A 287 11.03 -2.96 -6.27
CA SER A 287 11.64 -3.62 -7.43
C SER A 287 10.60 -4.02 -8.50
N SER A 288 9.31 -3.65 -8.33
CA SER A 288 8.26 -4.01 -9.29
C SER A 288 8.47 -3.23 -10.58
N PRO A 289 8.77 -3.92 -11.70
CA PRO A 289 8.97 -3.27 -12.99
C PRO A 289 7.77 -2.43 -13.42
N SER A 290 6.57 -2.72 -12.90
CA SER A 290 5.33 -2.01 -13.21
C SER A 290 5.35 -0.53 -12.80
N ALA A 291 5.83 -0.17 -11.60
CA ALA A 291 5.86 1.23 -11.18
C ALA A 291 6.87 2.04 -12.01
N ASP A 292 8.00 1.43 -12.36
CA ASP A 292 9.02 2.05 -13.20
C ASP A 292 8.53 2.25 -14.64
N ILE A 293 7.89 1.25 -15.25
CA ILE A 293 7.27 1.36 -16.58
C ILE A 293 6.19 2.44 -16.59
N ILE A 294 5.26 2.39 -15.63
CA ILE A 294 4.15 3.35 -15.56
C ILE A 294 4.71 4.75 -15.29
N GLY A 295 5.65 4.89 -14.37
CA GLY A 295 6.30 6.18 -14.04
C GLY A 295 7.00 6.79 -15.25
N LEU A 296 7.77 6.02 -16.01
CA LEU A 296 8.39 6.46 -17.26
C LEU A 296 7.35 6.93 -18.28
N ARG A 297 6.23 6.22 -18.41
CA ARG A 297 5.15 6.63 -19.32
C ARG A 297 4.43 7.89 -18.83
N LEU A 298 4.17 8.02 -17.53
CA LEU A 298 3.54 9.20 -16.94
C LEU A 298 4.40 10.45 -17.17
N MET A 299 5.70 10.39 -16.89
CA MET A 299 6.59 11.53 -17.13
C MET A 299 6.72 11.86 -18.63
N SER A 300 6.73 10.84 -19.49
CA SER A 300 6.81 11.03 -20.95
C SER A 300 5.54 11.70 -21.49
N LYS A 301 4.36 11.27 -21.02
CA LYS A 301 3.08 11.94 -21.37
C LYS A 301 3.04 13.38 -20.88
N ALA A 302 3.63 13.65 -19.71
CA ALA A 302 3.75 14.97 -19.13
C ALA A 302 4.84 15.84 -19.77
N CYS A 303 5.43 15.40 -20.89
CA CYS A 303 6.43 16.15 -21.67
C CYS A 303 7.78 16.36 -20.96
N TYR A 304 8.11 15.51 -20.00
CA TYR A 304 9.43 15.47 -19.37
C TYR A 304 10.34 14.45 -20.07
N ASP A 305 11.66 14.70 -20.05
CA ASP A 305 12.65 13.80 -20.63
C ASP A 305 12.74 12.50 -19.81
N PRO A 306 12.39 11.32 -20.37
CA PRO A 306 12.42 10.06 -19.65
C PRO A 306 13.81 9.67 -19.14
N LYS A 307 14.88 10.24 -19.70
CA LYS A 307 16.26 10.04 -19.20
C LYS A 307 16.45 10.56 -17.77
N GLY A 308 15.60 11.46 -17.29
CA GLY A 308 15.64 11.95 -15.91
C GLY A 308 15.47 10.84 -14.86
N ALA A 309 14.74 9.77 -15.17
CA ALA A 309 14.52 8.66 -14.24
C ALA A 309 15.80 7.87 -13.91
N PRO A 310 16.52 7.25 -14.87
CA PRO A 310 17.77 6.54 -14.56
C PRO A 310 18.85 7.46 -13.97
N GLU A 311 18.90 8.73 -14.38
CA GLU A 311 19.81 9.72 -13.80
C GLU A 311 19.49 10.03 -12.33
N MET A 312 18.21 10.12 -11.97
CA MET A 312 17.78 10.35 -10.59
C MET A 312 18.19 9.17 -9.69
N PHE A 313 17.94 7.94 -10.14
CA PHE A 313 18.38 6.73 -9.41
C PHE A 313 19.91 6.66 -9.28
N SER A 314 20.64 7.02 -10.32
CA SER A 314 22.11 7.09 -10.26
C SER A 314 22.59 8.09 -9.21
N ARG A 315 21.97 9.28 -9.13
CA ARG A 315 22.28 10.30 -8.11
C ARG A 315 21.97 9.83 -6.69
N LEU A 316 20.89 9.05 -6.51
CA LEU A 316 20.60 8.42 -5.21
C LEU A 316 21.66 7.41 -4.81
N GLY A 317 22.15 6.58 -5.73
CA GLY A 317 23.24 5.64 -5.47
C GLY A 317 24.55 6.33 -5.10
N GLU A 318 24.85 7.47 -5.73
CA GLU A 318 25.99 8.30 -5.31
C GLU A 318 25.81 8.86 -3.90
N LEU A 319 24.58 9.26 -3.53
CA LEU A 319 24.27 9.75 -2.18
C LEU A 319 24.41 8.63 -1.15
N GLU A 320 23.97 7.41 -1.48
CA GLU A 320 24.14 6.20 -0.66
C GLU A 320 25.60 5.97 -0.33
N SER A 321 26.48 5.97 -1.34
CA SER A 321 27.92 5.72 -1.16
C SER A 321 28.61 6.72 -0.22
N LYS A 322 28.01 7.90 -0.02
CA LYS A 322 28.53 8.99 0.80
C LYS A 322 27.92 9.03 2.21
N MET A 323 26.86 8.26 2.48
CA MET A 323 26.12 8.32 3.74
C MET A 323 26.22 7.00 4.52
N SER A 324 26.54 7.08 5.81
CA SER A 324 26.56 5.90 6.71
C SER A 324 25.17 5.36 7.03
N ARG A 325 24.11 6.13 6.76
CA ARG A 325 22.70 5.73 6.94
C ARG A 325 21.97 5.93 5.63
N LEU A 326 21.26 4.90 5.18
CA LEU A 326 20.45 4.93 3.96
C LEU A 326 19.37 6.02 4.05
N PRO A 327 19.28 6.94 3.08
CA PRO A 327 18.09 7.74 2.83
C PRO A 327 16.78 6.95 2.94
N GLU A 328 15.75 7.59 3.49
CA GLU A 328 14.44 6.98 3.69
C GLU A 328 13.80 6.55 2.36
N PHE A 329 13.99 7.36 1.31
CA PHE A 329 13.59 6.98 -0.05
C PHE A 329 14.22 5.68 -0.52
N MET A 330 15.44 5.31 -0.10
CA MET A 330 16.07 4.06 -0.54
C MET A 330 15.70 2.86 0.33
N THR A 331 15.32 3.13 1.58
CA THR A 331 14.73 2.09 2.45
C THR A 331 13.38 1.62 1.87
N THR A 332 12.65 2.57 1.29
CA THR A 332 11.38 2.35 0.63
C THR A 332 11.56 1.91 -0.82
N HIS A 333 12.54 2.45 -1.53
CA HIS A 333 12.85 2.17 -2.93
C HIS A 333 14.32 1.75 -3.11
N PRO A 334 14.67 0.45 -2.92
CA PRO A 334 16.04 0.03 -2.99
C PRO A 334 16.58 0.24 -4.40
N LEU A 335 17.79 0.76 -4.45
CA LEU A 335 18.53 0.89 -5.68
C LEU A 335 19.14 -0.46 -6.04
N SER A 336 19.08 -0.82 -7.33
CA SER A 336 19.98 -1.83 -7.88
C SER A 336 20.56 -1.31 -9.19
N THR A 337 21.82 -1.63 -9.45
CA THR A 337 22.45 -1.38 -10.76
C THR A 337 21.63 -2.03 -11.89
N SER A 338 21.02 -3.18 -11.62
CA SER A 338 20.06 -3.85 -12.49
C SER A 338 18.83 -2.99 -12.81
N ARG A 339 18.30 -2.24 -11.85
CA ARG A 339 17.14 -1.34 -12.05
C ARG A 339 17.47 -0.16 -12.96
N VAL A 340 18.64 0.47 -12.76
CA VAL A 340 19.08 1.57 -13.66
C VAL A 340 19.23 1.06 -15.08
N LYS A 341 19.89 -0.08 -15.28
CA LYS A 341 20.02 -0.71 -16.59
C LYS A 341 18.66 -1.03 -17.22
N TYR A 342 17.72 -1.54 -16.43
CA TYR A 342 16.38 -1.83 -16.90
C TYR A 342 15.62 -0.56 -17.33
N LEU A 343 15.74 0.53 -16.58
CA LEU A 343 15.17 1.82 -16.97
C LEU A 343 15.79 2.35 -18.28
N GLU A 344 17.11 2.19 -18.46
CA GLU A 344 17.80 2.55 -19.70
C GLU A 344 17.29 1.73 -20.91
N GLU A 345 17.03 0.43 -20.71
CA GLU A 345 16.44 -0.44 -21.74
C GLU A 345 15.00 -0.02 -22.12
N LEU A 346 14.26 0.61 -21.20
CA LEU A 346 12.91 1.12 -21.45
C LEU A 346 12.85 2.51 -22.09
N LEU A 347 13.98 3.25 -22.14
CA LEU A 347 14.01 4.61 -22.68
C LEU A 347 13.47 4.71 -24.12
N PRO A 348 13.77 3.79 -25.06
CA PRO A 348 13.23 3.88 -26.42
C PRO A 348 11.70 3.91 -26.43
N GLN A 349 11.05 3.05 -25.66
CA GLN A 349 9.59 3.01 -25.54
C GLN A 349 9.04 4.29 -24.88
N ALA A 350 9.75 4.82 -23.88
CA ALA A 350 9.36 6.07 -23.23
C ALA A 350 9.45 7.27 -24.19
N TYR A 351 10.50 7.33 -25.01
CA TYR A 351 10.63 8.35 -26.06
C TYR A 351 9.57 8.23 -27.15
N GLU A 352 9.14 7.01 -27.50
CA GLU A 352 7.99 6.82 -28.40
C GLU A 352 6.70 7.42 -27.81
N VAL A 353 6.44 7.19 -26.51
CA VAL A 353 5.29 7.79 -25.82
C VAL A 353 5.38 9.32 -25.78
N LEU A 354 6.58 9.86 -25.51
CA LEU A 354 6.83 11.30 -25.53
C LEU A 354 6.59 11.89 -26.94
N ALA A 355 7.08 11.23 -27.98
CA ALA A 355 6.95 11.68 -29.37
C ALA A 355 5.53 11.55 -29.92
N ALA A 356 4.76 10.56 -29.44
CA ALA A 356 3.37 10.35 -29.83
C ALA A 356 2.41 11.38 -29.20
N SER A 357 2.82 12.10 -28.15
CA SER A 357 1.99 13.09 -27.48
C SER A 357 1.95 14.42 -28.26
N PRO A 358 0.79 14.84 -28.82
CA PRO A 358 0.67 16.08 -29.59
C PRO A 358 0.91 17.33 -28.75
N ASP A 359 0.59 17.27 -27.46
CA ASP A 359 0.83 18.37 -26.52
C ASP A 359 2.32 18.63 -26.33
N CYS A 360 3.12 17.55 -26.31
CA CYS A 360 4.57 17.64 -26.12
C CYS A 360 5.29 18.16 -27.35
N SER A 361 4.84 17.81 -28.57
CA SER A 361 5.39 18.41 -29.79
C SER A 361 5.16 19.92 -29.79
N ARG A 362 3.95 20.38 -29.46
CA ARG A 362 3.63 21.81 -29.38
C ARG A 362 4.50 22.55 -28.37
N ILE A 363 4.69 22.00 -27.16
CA ILE A 363 5.54 22.60 -26.13
C ILE A 363 7.00 22.67 -26.61
N ARG A 364 7.50 21.61 -27.26
CA ARG A 364 8.87 21.58 -27.80
C ARG A 364 9.06 22.60 -28.92
N ASP A 365 8.08 22.75 -29.80
CA ASP A 365 8.12 23.70 -30.92
C ASP A 365 8.07 25.15 -30.41
N GLN A 366 7.28 25.42 -29.37
CA GLN A 366 7.26 26.72 -28.69
C GLN A 366 8.58 27.03 -27.98
N ALA A 367 9.14 26.05 -27.27
CA ALA A 367 10.41 26.21 -26.56
C ALA A 367 11.59 26.43 -27.52
N THR A 368 11.60 25.76 -28.67
CA THR A 368 12.60 25.96 -29.72
C THR A 368 12.46 27.33 -30.37
N ALA A 369 11.24 27.74 -30.74
CA ALA A 369 10.97 29.08 -31.26
C ALA A 369 11.43 30.18 -30.30
N PHE A 370 11.17 30.04 -28.99
CA PHE A 370 11.64 30.99 -27.99
C PHE A 370 13.17 31.04 -27.90
N ARG A 371 13.84 29.88 -27.91
CA ARG A 371 15.30 29.79 -27.88
C ARG A 371 15.92 30.45 -29.12
N ASP A 372 15.31 30.26 -30.29
CA ASP A 372 15.78 30.86 -31.53
C ASP A 372 15.59 32.38 -31.52
N LEU A 373 14.46 32.89 -31.01
CA LEU A 373 14.24 34.32 -30.79
C LEU A 373 15.23 34.92 -29.78
N ALA A 374 15.49 34.23 -28.67
CA ALA A 374 16.46 34.66 -27.67
C ALA A 374 17.90 34.70 -28.25
N ARG A 375 18.25 33.73 -29.11
CA ARG A 375 19.53 33.73 -29.84
C ARG A 375 19.61 34.88 -30.84
N ILE A 376 18.56 35.13 -31.62
CA ILE A 376 18.50 36.25 -32.57
C ILE A 376 18.66 37.58 -31.82
N ARG A 377 18.00 37.76 -30.66
CA ARG A 377 18.16 38.95 -29.82
C ARG A 377 19.55 39.08 -29.20
N ALA A 378 20.20 37.97 -28.86
CA ALA A 378 21.56 37.97 -28.33
C ALA A 378 22.63 38.25 -29.39
N ILE A 379 22.36 37.89 -30.65
CA ILE A 379 23.26 38.14 -31.80
C ILE A 379 23.00 39.54 -32.38
N GLY A 380 21.74 39.99 -32.36
CA GLY A 380 21.30 41.29 -32.86
C GLY A 380 21.33 42.38 -31.79
N ASN A 381 22.53 42.75 -31.30
CA ASN A 381 22.82 44.17 -31.05
C ASN A 381 24.33 44.48 -30.96
N PRO A 382 24.96 44.84 -32.10
CA PRO A 382 26.18 45.65 -32.10
C PRO A 382 25.96 47.09 -32.61
N THR A 383 24.74 47.49 -33.02
CA THR A 383 24.55 48.74 -33.81
C THR A 383 23.85 49.89 -33.09
N ASP A 384 23.32 49.71 -31.87
CA ASP A 384 22.66 50.84 -31.16
C ASP A 384 23.60 51.62 -30.22
N ARG A 385 24.93 51.60 -30.47
CA ARG A 385 25.92 52.28 -29.61
C ARG A 385 26.79 53.33 -30.30
N GLU A 386 26.40 53.78 -31.49
CA GLU A 386 26.94 54.98 -32.13
C GLU A 386 25.77 55.80 -32.66
N GLU A 387 25.86 57.13 -32.53
CA GLU A 387 24.83 58.14 -32.87
C GLU A 387 23.84 58.53 -31.75
N VAL A 388 24.38 59.10 -30.66
CA VAL A 388 23.83 60.34 -30.11
C VAL A 388 25.00 61.26 -29.76
N TRP A 389 25.04 62.42 -30.40
CA TRP A 389 25.97 63.53 -30.15
C TRP A 389 25.78 64.15 -28.76
#